data_AF-A0A259S3L8-F1
#
_entry.id   AF-A0A259S3L8-F1
#
_cell.length_a   1.000
_cell.length_b   1.000
_cell.length_c   1.000
_cell.angle_alpha   90.00
_cell.angle_beta   90.00
_cell.angle_gamma   90.00
#
_symmetry.space_group_name_H-M   'P 1'
#
loop_
_entity.id
_entity.type
_entity.pdbx_description
1 polymer ?
#
loop_
_entity_poly.entity_id
_entity_poly.type
_entity_poly.pdbx_seq_one_letter_code
_entity_poly.pdbx_strand_id
1 'polypeptide(L)'
;MNNAPNLSPNELLNDELTFDLVQTAHGDWIIPALNGLHFGTNDIPPSPPGESFAQSVLKRHFSHRLHKEDCLYVIVGSDSGQLIHYIQHYDQSNQPLPRGSRWVFIEPAPIARILSAQPDISRQLDDYVHLITPDQWPETARLLLLDDYFRIGGVVFERSLAALDHTTPVYLELAGELDAELSSRRYITTANLGKLPFIKAQLGNIPNFFAHL
;
A
#
# COMPACT_ATOMS: atom_id res chain seq x y z
N MET A 1 -0.15 45.92 -8.46
CA MET A 1 -0.70 44.84 -7.62
C MET A 1 -1.21 43.76 -8.56
N ASN A 2 -0.34 42.80 -8.89
CA ASN A 2 -0.68 41.70 -9.79
C ASN A 2 -1.35 40.60 -8.96
N ASN A 3 -2.62 40.33 -9.24
CA ASN A 3 -3.29 39.13 -8.77
C ASN A 3 -2.69 37.93 -9.52
N ALA A 4 -1.86 37.16 -8.83
CA ALA A 4 -1.53 35.82 -9.28
C ALA A 4 -2.77 34.93 -9.12
N PRO A 5 -3.16 34.11 -10.12
CA PRO A 5 -4.22 33.15 -9.94
C PRO A 5 -3.75 32.10 -8.92
N ASN A 6 -4.54 31.94 -7.87
CA ASN A 6 -4.33 30.96 -6.82
C ASN A 6 -4.82 29.60 -7.36
N LEU A 7 -3.98 28.94 -8.16
CA LEU A 7 -4.28 27.61 -8.70
C LEU A 7 -4.12 26.58 -7.59
N SER A 8 -5.17 25.79 -7.34
CA SER A 8 -5.09 24.68 -6.39
C SER A 8 -4.24 23.54 -6.98
N PRO A 9 -3.52 22.74 -6.17
CA PRO A 9 -2.72 21.61 -6.66
C PRO A 9 -3.51 20.61 -7.53
N ASN A 10 -4.84 20.57 -7.39
CA ASN A 10 -5.72 19.71 -8.18
C ASN A 10 -5.93 20.17 -9.63
N GLU A 11 -5.63 21.44 -9.97
CA GLU A 11 -5.83 21.96 -11.33
C GLU A 11 -4.64 21.68 -12.25
N LEU A 12 -3.47 21.37 -11.71
CA LEU A 12 -2.27 20.96 -12.48
C LEU A 12 -2.35 19.52 -13.01
N LEU A 13 -3.38 18.77 -12.63
CA LEU A 13 -3.67 17.41 -13.11
C LEU A 13 -4.72 17.37 -14.24
N ASN A 14 -5.24 18.53 -14.66
CA ASN A 14 -6.22 18.64 -15.76
C ASN A 14 -5.58 18.70 -17.16
N ASP A 15 -4.26 18.76 -17.27
CA ASP A 15 -3.59 18.41 -18.53
C ASP A 15 -3.56 16.89 -18.63
N GLU A 16 -4.21 16.37 -19.66
CA GLU A 16 -4.44 14.96 -19.98
C GLU A 16 -3.14 14.13 -20.00
N LEU A 17 -2.61 13.79 -18.82
CA LEU A 17 -1.67 12.69 -18.67
C LEU A 17 -2.43 11.41 -18.99
N THR A 18 -2.42 11.05 -20.26
CA THR A 18 -2.98 9.82 -20.77
C THR A 18 -2.02 8.71 -20.33
N PHE A 19 -2.35 8.05 -19.22
CA PHE A 19 -1.57 6.91 -18.75
C PHE A 19 -1.97 5.68 -19.56
N ASP A 20 -1.22 5.38 -20.61
CA ASP A 20 -1.46 4.17 -21.40
C ASP A 20 -0.63 3.00 -20.90
N LEU A 21 -1.28 1.84 -20.81
CA LEU A 21 -0.59 0.56 -20.60
C LEU A 21 0.07 0.14 -21.90
N VAL A 22 1.38 -0.10 -21.82
CA VAL A 22 2.21 -0.56 -22.94
C VAL A 22 2.87 -1.86 -22.53
N GLN A 23 2.88 -2.83 -23.45
CA GLN A 23 3.58 -4.08 -23.25
C GLN A 23 5.09 -3.88 -23.48
N THR A 24 5.91 -4.29 -22.51
CA THR A 24 7.36 -4.26 -22.62
C THR A 24 7.86 -5.35 -23.58
N ALA A 25 9.15 -5.27 -23.96
CA ALA A 25 9.81 -6.33 -24.74
C ALA A 25 9.80 -7.70 -24.03
N HIS A 26 9.57 -7.72 -22.71
CA HIS A 26 9.50 -8.92 -21.89
C HIS A 26 8.05 -9.42 -21.67
N GLY A 27 7.06 -8.75 -22.25
CA GLY A 27 5.65 -9.15 -22.19
C GLY A 27 4.85 -8.58 -21.03
N ASP A 28 5.48 -7.82 -20.13
CA ASP A 28 4.82 -7.17 -18.99
C ASP A 28 4.06 -5.93 -19.42
N TRP A 29 2.83 -5.74 -18.92
CA TRP A 29 2.05 -4.53 -19.17
C TRP A 29 2.36 -3.49 -18.09
N ILE A 30 2.85 -2.32 -18.51
CA ILE A 30 3.27 -1.26 -17.59
C ILE A 30 2.77 0.09 -18.09
N ILE A 31 2.64 1.05 -17.18
CA ILE A 31 2.51 2.46 -17.51
C ILE A 31 3.95 3.00 -17.62
N PRO A 32 4.47 3.29 -18.83
CA PRO A 32 5.91 3.60 -19.00
C PRO A 32 6.35 4.83 -18.22
N ALA A 33 5.47 5.82 -18.07
CA ALA A 33 5.71 7.03 -17.30
C ALA A 33 5.94 6.77 -15.80
N LEU A 34 5.52 5.60 -15.28
CA LEU A 34 5.69 5.21 -13.89
C LEU A 34 6.83 4.22 -13.70
N ASN A 35 6.90 3.20 -14.56
CA ASN A 35 7.75 2.03 -14.33
C ASN A 35 8.80 1.77 -15.42
N GLY A 36 8.93 2.66 -16.42
CA GLY A 36 9.85 2.47 -17.54
C GLY A 36 11.31 2.28 -17.12
N LEU A 37 11.74 2.94 -16.05
CA LEU A 37 13.10 2.79 -15.49
C LEU A 37 13.38 1.35 -15.02
N HIS A 38 12.40 0.72 -14.37
CA HIS A 38 12.56 -0.58 -13.70
C HIS A 38 12.26 -1.76 -14.60
N PHE A 39 11.22 -1.63 -15.44
CA PHE A 39 10.70 -2.75 -16.23
C PHE A 39 11.01 -2.61 -17.73
N GLY A 40 11.58 -1.48 -18.16
CA GLY A 40 11.95 -1.22 -19.56
C GLY A 40 13.43 -1.38 -19.89
N THR A 41 14.30 -1.66 -18.91
CA THR A 41 15.75 -1.75 -19.10
C THR A 41 16.20 -3.16 -19.46
N ASN A 42 17.01 -3.28 -20.52
CA ASN A 42 17.57 -4.56 -21.00
C ASN A 42 18.82 -5.03 -20.22
N ASP A 43 19.29 -4.24 -19.24
CA ASP A 43 20.59 -4.45 -18.58
C ASP A 43 20.54 -5.45 -17.40
N ILE A 44 19.36 -5.99 -17.10
CA ILE A 44 19.15 -6.97 -16.03
C ILE A 44 19.17 -8.38 -16.67
N PRO A 45 19.83 -9.38 -16.03
CA PRO A 45 19.86 -10.74 -16.56
C PRO A 45 18.45 -11.30 -16.80
N PRO A 46 18.26 -12.11 -17.84
CA PRO A 46 16.96 -12.64 -18.22
C PRO A 46 16.33 -13.43 -17.07
N SER A 47 15.01 -13.28 -16.92
CA SER A 47 14.24 -13.95 -15.89
C SER A 47 14.26 -15.48 -16.07
N PRO A 48 14.13 -16.26 -14.97
CA PRO A 48 13.99 -17.70 -15.06
C PRO A 48 12.83 -18.11 -15.98
N PRO A 49 12.88 -19.29 -16.62
CA PRO A 49 11.78 -19.78 -17.44
C PRO A 49 10.47 -19.82 -16.66
N GLY A 50 9.44 -19.11 -17.14
CA GLY A 50 8.11 -19.07 -16.51
C GLY A 50 7.89 -17.91 -15.52
N GLU A 51 8.90 -17.06 -15.26
CA GLU A 51 8.75 -15.85 -14.46
C GLU A 51 8.86 -14.62 -15.36
N SER A 52 7.96 -13.63 -15.20
CA SER A 52 8.05 -12.40 -15.97
C SER A 52 9.18 -11.49 -15.47
N PHE A 53 9.58 -10.51 -16.29
CA PHE A 53 10.68 -9.64 -15.94
C PHE A 53 10.35 -8.75 -14.74
N ALA A 54 9.18 -8.12 -14.76
CA ALA A 54 8.68 -7.33 -13.63
C ALA A 54 8.66 -8.14 -12.32
N GLN A 55 8.22 -9.41 -12.37
CA GLN A 55 8.22 -10.30 -11.21
C GLN A 55 9.62 -10.50 -10.63
N SER A 56 10.62 -10.75 -11.48
CA SER A 56 12.00 -10.93 -11.02
C SER A 56 12.61 -9.66 -10.40
N VAL A 57 12.26 -8.49 -10.92
CA VAL A 57 12.69 -7.19 -10.37
C VAL A 57 12.04 -6.94 -9.01
N LEU A 58 10.73 -7.16 -8.90
CA LEU A 58 9.97 -7.02 -7.66
C LEU A 58 10.44 -8.01 -6.59
N LYS A 59 10.72 -9.26 -6.98
CA LYS A 59 11.30 -10.29 -6.11
C LYS A 59 12.64 -9.87 -5.55
N ARG A 60 13.51 -9.29 -6.37
CA ARG A 60 14.81 -8.77 -5.90
C ARG A 60 14.64 -7.61 -4.92
N HIS A 61 13.69 -6.72 -5.16
CA HIS A 61 13.47 -5.55 -4.33
C HIS A 61 12.77 -5.89 -2.99
N PHE A 62 11.62 -6.55 -3.04
CA PHE A 62 10.78 -6.82 -1.88
C PHE A 62 11.14 -8.12 -1.17
N SER A 63 11.73 -9.10 -1.86
CA SER A 63 12.06 -10.42 -1.31
C SER A 63 10.85 -11.00 -0.56
N HIS A 64 11.03 -11.48 0.68
CA HIS A 64 9.97 -12.04 1.52
C HIS A 64 9.27 -11.00 2.41
N ARG A 65 9.53 -9.69 2.24
CA ARG A 65 9.02 -8.66 3.16
C ARG A 65 7.49 -8.54 3.12
N LEU A 66 6.90 -8.74 1.94
CA LEU A 66 5.47 -8.60 1.69
C LEU A 66 4.66 -9.89 1.97
N HIS A 67 5.28 -10.92 2.55
CA HIS A 67 4.67 -12.25 2.70
C HIS A 67 4.76 -12.83 4.11
N LYS A 68 4.65 -11.99 5.12
CA LYS A 68 4.55 -12.41 6.52
C LYS A 68 3.09 -12.59 6.91
N GLU A 69 2.82 -13.50 7.83
CA GLU A 69 1.50 -13.68 8.44
C GLU A 69 1.12 -12.49 9.33
N ASP A 70 -0.18 -12.35 9.58
CA ASP A 70 -0.77 -11.37 10.49
C ASP A 70 -0.35 -9.91 10.21
N CYS A 71 -0.19 -9.57 8.92
CA CYS A 71 0.26 -8.24 8.49
C CYS A 71 -0.80 -7.50 7.64
N LEU A 72 -0.99 -6.20 7.91
CA LEU A 72 -1.69 -5.30 7.01
C LEU A 72 -0.63 -4.45 6.29
N TYR A 73 -0.47 -4.74 5.00
CA TYR A 73 0.42 -4.02 4.10
C TYR A 73 -0.30 -2.83 3.49
N VAL A 74 0.15 -1.62 3.84
CA VAL A 74 -0.31 -0.37 3.24
C VAL A 74 0.78 0.09 2.26
N ILE A 75 0.49 0.04 0.97
CA ILE A 75 1.48 0.22 -0.09
C ILE A 75 1.06 1.41 -0.95
N VAL A 76 1.96 2.38 -1.11
CA VAL A 76 1.77 3.49 -2.04
C VAL A 76 2.26 3.10 -3.42
N GLY A 77 1.33 3.08 -4.37
CA GLY A 77 1.54 2.61 -5.73
C GLY A 77 1.56 1.07 -5.85
N SER A 78 1.24 0.59 -7.04
CA SER A 78 1.07 -0.83 -7.39
C SER A 78 2.04 -1.28 -8.49
N ASP A 79 2.94 -0.39 -8.94
CA ASP A 79 3.84 -0.62 -10.06
C ASP A 79 3.11 -1.02 -11.34
N SER A 80 2.11 -0.22 -11.73
CA SER A 80 1.23 -0.50 -12.88
C SER A 80 0.46 -1.84 -12.74
N GLY A 81 0.18 -2.25 -11.51
CA GLY A 81 -0.43 -3.54 -11.19
C GLY A 81 0.56 -4.70 -11.08
N GLN A 82 1.83 -4.54 -11.46
CA GLN A 82 2.81 -5.63 -11.40
C GLN A 82 3.09 -6.10 -9.98
N LEU A 83 3.01 -5.20 -9.00
CA LEU A 83 3.19 -5.57 -7.59
C LEU A 83 1.98 -6.34 -7.03
N ILE A 84 0.78 -6.11 -7.57
CA ILE A 84 -0.42 -6.92 -7.26
C ILE A 84 -0.21 -8.34 -7.78
N HIS A 85 0.21 -8.47 -9.04
CA HIS A 85 0.57 -9.77 -9.63
C HIS A 85 1.62 -10.50 -8.80
N TYR A 86 2.64 -9.78 -8.34
CA TYR A 86 3.72 -10.35 -7.53
C TYR A 86 3.27 -10.90 -6.20
N ILE A 87 2.34 -10.22 -5.53
CA ILE A 87 1.82 -10.70 -4.25
C ILE A 87 0.96 -11.94 -4.46
N GLN A 88 0.08 -11.93 -5.47
CA GLN A 88 -0.81 -13.06 -5.77
C GLN A 88 -0.06 -14.31 -6.30
N HIS A 89 1.09 -14.13 -6.93
CA HIS A 89 1.87 -15.22 -7.56
C HIS A 89 3.24 -15.41 -6.92
N TYR A 90 3.41 -14.95 -5.68
CA TYR A 90 4.70 -14.86 -5.01
C TYR A 90 5.47 -16.20 -4.93
N ASP A 91 4.74 -17.30 -4.77
CA ASP A 91 5.31 -18.62 -4.72
C ASP A 91 4.83 -19.47 -5.90
N GLN A 92 5.77 -19.79 -6.79
CA GLN A 92 5.59 -20.74 -7.91
C GLN A 92 5.18 -22.15 -7.43
N SER A 93 5.22 -22.43 -6.13
CA SER A 93 4.75 -23.66 -5.51
C SER A 93 3.25 -23.68 -5.14
N ASN A 94 2.48 -22.67 -5.56
CA ASN A 94 1.03 -22.61 -5.38
C ASN A 94 0.59 -22.47 -3.91
N GLN A 95 1.43 -21.86 -3.06
CA GLN A 95 1.07 -21.59 -1.66
C GLN A 95 0.04 -20.45 -1.57
N PRO A 96 -0.98 -20.60 -0.72
CA PRO A 96 -1.94 -19.53 -0.47
C PRO A 96 -1.25 -18.32 0.16
N LEU A 97 -1.83 -17.14 -0.03
CA LEU A 97 -1.38 -15.92 0.65
C LEU A 97 -1.25 -16.14 2.18
N PRO A 98 -0.22 -15.55 2.83
CA PRO A 98 -0.02 -15.67 4.26
C PRO A 98 -1.29 -15.40 5.07
N ARG A 99 -1.56 -16.30 6.01
CA ARG A 99 -2.78 -16.22 6.83
C ARG A 99 -2.79 -14.94 7.65
N GLY A 100 -3.98 -14.37 7.80
CA GLY A 100 -4.16 -13.15 8.60
C GLY A 100 -3.60 -11.90 7.94
N SER A 101 -3.08 -11.98 6.71
CA SER A 101 -2.51 -10.83 6.02
C SER A 101 -3.45 -10.22 4.99
N ARG A 102 -3.29 -8.92 4.77
CA ARG A 102 -4.08 -8.09 3.86
C ARG A 102 -3.17 -7.08 3.18
N TRP A 103 -3.47 -6.73 1.93
CA TRP A 103 -2.72 -5.76 1.14
C TRP A 103 -3.65 -4.67 0.63
N VAL A 104 -3.24 -3.43 0.80
CA VAL A 104 -3.94 -2.25 0.31
C VAL A 104 -2.97 -1.44 -0.52
N PHE A 105 -3.23 -1.43 -1.81
CA PHE A 105 -2.54 -0.58 -2.77
C PHE A 105 -3.30 0.73 -2.91
N ILE A 106 -2.62 1.83 -2.67
CA ILE A 106 -3.18 3.17 -2.76
C ILE A 106 -2.55 3.86 -3.96
N GLU A 107 -3.36 4.10 -4.99
CA GLU A 107 -2.95 4.69 -6.26
C GLU A 107 -3.64 6.04 -6.48
N PRO A 108 -2.99 7.02 -7.13
CA PRO A 108 -3.66 8.22 -7.59
C PRO A 108 -4.89 7.86 -8.45
N ALA A 109 -5.98 8.62 -8.28
CA ALA A 109 -7.28 8.27 -8.85
C ALA A 109 -7.29 7.98 -10.36
N PRO A 110 -6.56 8.72 -11.23
CA PRO A 110 -6.49 8.38 -12.66
C PRO A 110 -5.90 6.98 -12.90
N ILE A 111 -4.83 6.64 -12.18
CA ILE A 111 -4.10 5.37 -12.32
C ILE A 111 -4.96 4.22 -11.78
N ALA A 112 -5.54 4.38 -10.59
CA ALA A 112 -6.42 3.39 -9.99
C ALA A 112 -7.59 2.99 -10.90
N ARG A 113 -8.20 3.97 -11.59
CA ARG A 113 -9.30 3.73 -12.55
C ARG A 113 -8.84 2.90 -13.74
N ILE A 114 -7.68 3.24 -14.32
CA ILE A 114 -7.12 2.54 -15.48
C ILE A 114 -6.80 1.09 -15.13
N LEU A 115 -6.16 0.87 -13.98
CA LEU A 115 -5.81 -0.47 -13.50
C LEU A 115 -7.04 -1.31 -13.14
N SER A 116 -8.02 -0.71 -12.46
CA SER A 116 -9.26 -1.42 -12.09
C SER A 116 -10.11 -1.81 -13.31
N ALA A 117 -9.99 -1.08 -14.42
CA ALA A 117 -10.64 -1.42 -15.68
C ALA A 117 -9.97 -2.60 -16.41
N GLN A 118 -8.74 -2.98 -16.03
CA GLN A 118 -8.05 -4.13 -16.63
C GLN A 118 -8.57 -5.45 -16.05
N PRO A 119 -9.09 -6.38 -16.87
CA PRO A 119 -9.64 -7.64 -16.38
C PRO A 119 -8.61 -8.54 -15.67
N ASP A 120 -7.32 -8.43 -16.01
CA ASP A 120 -6.24 -9.21 -15.37
C ASP A 120 -5.95 -8.73 -13.95
N ILE A 121 -6.01 -7.41 -13.71
CA ILE A 121 -5.84 -6.81 -12.38
C ILE A 121 -7.10 -6.98 -11.55
N SER A 122 -8.28 -6.68 -12.12
CA SER A 122 -9.55 -6.76 -11.40
C SER A 122 -9.82 -8.16 -10.83
N ARG A 123 -9.39 -9.24 -11.52
CA ARG A 123 -9.52 -10.63 -11.04
C ARG A 123 -8.62 -10.97 -9.85
N GLN A 124 -7.61 -10.16 -9.58
CA GLN A 124 -6.67 -10.33 -8.46
C GLN A 124 -7.08 -9.57 -7.22
N LEU A 125 -8.10 -8.72 -7.33
CA LEU A 125 -8.64 -7.97 -6.21
C LEU A 125 -9.73 -8.78 -5.54
N ASP A 126 -9.67 -8.87 -4.22
CA ASP A 126 -10.59 -9.64 -3.39
C ASP A 126 -10.64 -9.08 -1.96
N ASP A 127 -11.17 -9.85 -1.02
CA ASP A 127 -11.23 -9.46 0.40
C ASP A 127 -9.84 -9.31 1.04
N TYR A 128 -8.78 -9.81 0.39
CA TYR A 128 -7.41 -9.83 0.89
C TYR A 128 -6.54 -8.77 0.23
N VAL A 129 -6.75 -8.50 -1.06
CA VAL A 129 -5.95 -7.58 -1.86
C VAL A 129 -6.84 -6.49 -2.43
N HIS A 130 -6.58 -5.25 -1.99
CA HIS A 130 -7.38 -4.08 -2.31
C HIS A 130 -6.58 -3.11 -3.16
N LEU A 131 -7.20 -2.56 -4.21
CA LEU A 131 -6.69 -1.42 -4.96
C LEU A 131 -7.67 -0.27 -4.77
N ILE A 132 -7.20 0.82 -4.16
CA ILE A 132 -8.03 1.95 -3.76
C ILE A 132 -7.40 3.28 -4.15
N THR A 133 -8.21 4.33 -4.11
CA THR A 133 -7.79 5.72 -4.19
C THR A 133 -7.62 6.34 -2.79
N PRO A 134 -6.92 7.48 -2.65
CA PRO A 134 -6.67 8.10 -1.35
C PRO A 134 -7.96 8.47 -0.59
N ASP A 135 -9.02 8.87 -1.30
CA ASP A 135 -10.32 9.21 -0.71
C ASP A 135 -11.06 8.00 -0.11
N GLN A 136 -10.76 6.79 -0.58
CA GLN A 136 -11.33 5.55 -0.07
C GLN A 136 -10.59 5.01 1.16
N TRP A 137 -9.39 5.54 1.45
CA TRP A 137 -8.53 5.04 2.52
C TRP A 137 -9.18 5.07 3.91
N PRO A 138 -9.85 6.15 4.38
CA PRO A 138 -10.40 6.18 5.72
C PRO A 138 -11.41 5.06 6.01
N GLU A 139 -12.27 4.77 5.03
CA GLU A 139 -13.27 3.69 5.16
C GLU A 139 -12.62 2.31 5.00
N THR A 140 -11.69 2.16 4.06
CA THR A 140 -10.97 0.91 3.84
C THR A 140 -10.16 0.51 5.08
N ALA A 141 -9.45 1.47 5.69
CA ALA A 141 -8.71 1.26 6.93
C ALA A 141 -9.61 0.80 8.09
N ARG A 142 -10.85 1.29 8.14
CA ARG A 142 -11.85 0.87 9.13
C ARG A 142 -12.34 -0.55 8.86
N LEU A 143 -12.65 -0.87 7.60
CA LEU A 143 -13.12 -2.20 7.19
C LEU A 143 -12.05 -3.28 7.41
N LEU A 144 -10.79 -2.94 7.19
CA LEU A 144 -9.64 -3.83 7.39
C LEU A 144 -9.12 -3.85 8.83
N LEU A 145 -9.83 -3.20 9.77
CA LEU A 145 -9.50 -3.21 11.19
C LEU A 145 -8.04 -2.77 11.45
N LEU A 146 -7.60 -1.69 10.81
CA LEU A 146 -6.22 -1.17 10.91
C LEU A 146 -5.71 -1.09 12.37
N ASP A 147 -6.56 -0.67 13.30
CA ASP A 147 -6.20 -0.56 14.72
C ASP A 147 -5.87 -1.92 15.37
N ASP A 148 -6.48 -3.01 14.92
CA ASP A 148 -6.16 -4.37 15.41
C ASP A 148 -4.77 -4.80 14.94
N TYR A 149 -4.39 -4.49 13.70
CA TYR A 149 -3.03 -4.72 13.22
C TYR A 149 -2.00 -3.87 13.97
N PHE A 150 -2.34 -2.63 14.35
CA PHE A 150 -1.45 -1.83 15.19
C PHE A 150 -1.22 -2.47 16.57
N ARG A 151 -2.24 -3.12 17.16
CA ARG A 151 -2.11 -3.76 18.47
C ARG A 151 -1.12 -4.93 18.48
N ILE A 152 -1.02 -5.65 17.37
CA ILE A 152 -0.09 -6.77 17.20
C ILE A 152 1.22 -6.37 16.51
N GLY A 153 1.39 -5.09 16.15
CA GLY A 153 2.56 -4.60 15.42
C GLY A 153 2.63 -5.06 13.96
N GLY A 154 1.50 -5.46 13.38
CA GLY A 154 1.38 -6.03 12.04
C GLY A 154 1.18 -5.02 10.91
N VAL A 155 1.18 -3.70 11.17
CA VAL A 155 1.06 -2.69 10.10
C VAL A 155 2.42 -2.48 9.44
N VAL A 156 2.49 -2.71 8.13
CA VAL A 156 3.67 -2.53 7.31
C VAL A 156 3.37 -1.46 6.26
N PHE A 157 4.15 -0.38 6.26
CA PHE A 157 4.04 0.68 5.26
C PHE A 157 5.18 0.58 4.26
N GLU A 158 4.85 0.52 2.96
CA GLU A 158 5.84 0.42 1.88
C GLU A 158 5.49 1.38 0.74
N ARG A 159 6.51 1.67 -0.07
CA ARG A 159 6.37 2.39 -1.34
C ARG A 159 6.76 1.44 -2.46
N SER A 160 5.97 1.42 -3.51
CA SER A 160 6.29 0.72 -4.77
C SER A 160 7.53 1.32 -5.45
N LEU A 161 8.09 0.61 -6.44
CA LEU A 161 9.26 1.11 -7.19
C LEU A 161 8.94 2.45 -7.89
N ALA A 162 7.77 2.55 -8.52
CA ALA A 162 7.28 3.78 -9.12
C ALA A 162 7.21 4.92 -8.09
N ALA A 163 6.68 4.64 -6.89
CA ALA A 163 6.57 5.64 -5.84
C ALA A 163 7.91 6.00 -5.17
N LEU A 164 8.96 5.20 -5.34
CA LEU A 164 10.31 5.51 -4.86
C LEU A 164 11.08 6.35 -5.89
N ASP A 165 11.17 5.86 -7.13
CA ASP A 165 12.10 6.37 -8.13
C ASP A 165 11.48 7.36 -9.13
N HIS A 166 10.15 7.32 -9.30
CA HIS A 166 9.36 8.30 -10.04
C HIS A 166 8.38 8.98 -9.11
N THR A 167 8.94 9.68 -8.11
CA THR A 167 8.20 10.54 -7.19
C THR A 167 7.63 11.73 -7.95
N THR A 168 6.54 11.49 -8.69
CA THR A 168 5.65 12.59 -9.04
C THR A 168 5.22 13.26 -7.74
N PRO A 169 4.99 14.59 -7.75
CA PRO A 169 4.57 15.30 -6.55
C PRO A 169 3.37 14.62 -5.85
N VAL A 170 2.47 14.02 -6.64
CA VAL A 170 1.30 13.28 -6.16
C VAL A 170 1.68 12.05 -5.34
N TYR A 171 2.63 11.20 -5.78
CA TYR A 171 3.06 10.05 -4.99
C TYR A 171 3.84 10.48 -3.74
N LEU A 172 4.63 11.55 -3.84
CA LEU A 172 5.38 12.07 -2.69
C LEU A 172 4.44 12.59 -1.59
N GLU A 173 3.44 13.39 -1.98
CA GLU A 173 2.42 13.91 -1.08
C GLU A 173 1.62 12.76 -0.46
N LEU A 174 1.10 11.85 -1.28
CA LEU A 174 0.34 10.68 -0.82
C LEU A 174 1.15 9.83 0.18
N ALA A 175 2.41 9.55 -0.13
CA ALA A 175 3.27 8.77 0.76
C ALA A 175 3.61 9.51 2.05
N GLY A 176 3.74 10.85 2.00
CA GLY A 176 3.96 11.68 3.18
C GLY A 176 2.75 11.72 4.10
N GLU A 177 1.55 11.92 3.54
CA GLU A 177 0.30 11.95 4.28
C GLU A 177 0.01 10.62 4.98
N LEU A 178 0.14 9.51 4.25
CA LEU A 178 -0.08 8.17 4.80
C LEU A 178 0.95 7.81 5.87
N ASP A 179 2.24 8.12 5.67
CA ASP A 179 3.26 7.83 6.68
C ASP A 179 3.02 8.63 7.98
N ALA A 180 2.67 9.90 7.85
CA ALA A 180 2.33 10.76 8.98
C ALA A 180 1.09 10.24 9.73
N GLU A 181 0.05 9.86 9.00
CA GLU A 181 -1.17 9.30 9.57
C GLU A 181 -0.90 7.98 10.29
N LEU A 182 -0.27 7.02 9.63
CA LEU A 182 0.03 5.70 10.20
C LEU A 182 0.93 5.81 11.42
N SER A 183 1.93 6.70 11.38
CA SER A 183 2.79 6.97 12.53
C SER A 183 2.03 7.57 13.71
N SER A 184 1.12 8.52 13.46
CA SER A 184 0.26 9.11 14.48
C SER A 184 -0.67 8.07 15.11
N ARG A 185 -1.38 7.28 14.29
CA ARG A 185 -2.28 6.22 14.74
C ARG A 185 -1.56 5.12 15.53
N ARG A 186 -0.37 4.72 15.06
CA ARG A 186 0.51 3.78 15.78
C ARG A 186 0.84 4.30 17.17
N TYR A 187 1.26 5.56 17.27
CA TYR A 187 1.59 6.17 18.55
C TYR A 187 0.39 6.16 19.52
N ILE A 188 -0.79 6.59 19.05
CA ILE A 188 -2.02 6.62 19.87
C ILE A 188 -2.40 5.21 20.33
N THR A 189 -2.38 4.23 19.43
CA THR A 189 -2.78 2.84 19.72
C THR A 189 -1.82 2.20 20.73
N THR A 190 -0.51 2.31 20.50
CA THR A 190 0.51 1.78 21.40
C THR A 190 0.48 2.47 22.77
N ALA A 191 0.30 3.80 22.81
CA ALA A 191 0.17 4.52 24.07
C ALA A 191 -1.07 4.10 24.88
N ASN A 192 -2.16 3.70 24.21
CA ASN A 192 -3.38 3.24 24.87
C ASN A 192 -3.31 1.79 25.36
N LEU A 193 -2.50 0.93 24.72
CA LEU A 193 -2.25 -0.45 25.20
C LEU A 193 -1.69 -0.47 26.62
N GLY A 194 -0.80 0.46 26.98
CA GLY A 194 -0.23 0.56 28.33
C GLY A 194 -1.20 1.09 29.39
N LYS A 195 -2.23 1.86 28.99
CA LYS A 195 -3.17 2.49 29.92
C LYS A 195 -4.19 1.51 30.50
N LEU A 196 -4.68 0.55 29.72
CA LEU A 196 -5.72 -0.38 30.15
C LEU A 196 -5.30 -1.29 31.33
N PRO A 197 -4.13 -1.96 31.29
CA PRO A 197 -3.63 -2.71 32.43
C PRO A 197 -3.41 -1.83 33.66
N PHE A 198 -2.89 -0.61 33.46
CA PHE A 198 -2.67 0.35 34.54
C PHE A 198 -3.99 0.81 35.19
N ILE A 199 -4.97 1.26 34.40
CA ILE A 199 -6.29 1.67 34.90
C ILE A 199 -6.99 0.51 35.61
N LYS A 200 -6.91 -0.71 35.06
CA LYS A 200 -7.47 -1.91 35.69
C LYS A 200 -6.83 -2.19 37.05
N ALA A 201 -5.50 -2.07 37.16
CA ALA A 201 -4.80 -2.19 38.44
C ALA A 201 -5.19 -1.06 39.42
N GLN A 202 -5.34 0.17 38.94
CA GLN A 202 -5.79 1.30 39.77
C GLN A 202 -7.21 1.08 40.29
N LEU A 203 -8.16 0.66 39.44
CA LEU A 203 -9.53 0.31 39.82
C LEU A 203 -9.58 -0.85 40.84
N GLY A 204 -8.75 -1.88 40.66
CA GLY A 204 -8.63 -2.98 41.61
C GLY A 204 -8.02 -2.58 42.95
N ASN A 205 -7.21 -1.52 42.98
CA ASN A 205 -6.58 -0.96 44.18
C ASN A 205 -7.39 0.18 44.81
N ILE A 206 -8.59 0.52 44.28
CA ILE A 206 -9.44 1.52 44.92
C ILE A 206 -9.86 0.98 46.29
N PRO A 207 -9.60 1.73 47.39
CA PRO A 207 -10.07 1.33 48.71
C PRO A 207 -11.58 1.13 48.68
N ASN A 208 -12.05 0.00 49.20
CA ASN A 208 -13.48 -0.25 49.28
C ASN A 208 -14.08 0.65 50.38
N PHE A 209 -14.51 1.87 50.02
CA PHE A 209 -15.03 2.87 50.96
C PHE A 209 -16.35 2.48 51.63
N PHE A 210 -16.96 1.35 51.22
CA PHE A 210 -18.22 0.82 51.79
C PHE A 210 -18.04 -0.43 52.65
N ALA A 211 -16.82 -0.87 52.94
CA ALA A 211 -16.59 -2.09 53.73
C ALA A 211 -16.87 -1.95 55.25
N HIS A 212 -17.36 -0.80 55.71
CA HIS A 212 -17.64 -0.51 57.13
C HIS A 212 -18.97 0.24 57.38
N LEU A 213 -20.03 -0.10 56.62
CA LEU A 213 -21.41 0.26 56.99
C LEU A 213 -22.23 -0.99 57.30
#